data_AF-A0A2A2GEQ5-F1
#
_entry.id   AF-A0A2A2GEQ5-F1
#
_cell.length_a   1.000
_cell.length_b   1.000
_cell.length_c   1.000
_cell.angle_alpha   90.00
_cell.angle_beta   90.00
_cell.angle_gamma   90.00
#
_symmetry.space_group_name_H-M   'P 1'
#
loop_
_entity.id
_entity.type
_entity.pdbx_description
1 polymer ?
#
loop_
_entity_poly.entity_id
_entity_poly.type
_entity_poly.pdbx_seq_one_letter_code
_entity_poly.pdbx_strand_id
1 'polypeptide(L)'
;MTSKNTLKYIFIVVVVVLASLALADSLGYFNPKPYTAVSHGSHVHYVPDDRDPNVSIDKFPQEEPGPREKITPTGQIVPAGE
;
A
#
# COMPACT_ATOMS: atom_id res chain seq x y z
N MET A 1 -19.90 -17.28 33.05
CA MET A 1 -18.60 -16.74 32.56
C MET A 1 -18.04 -15.84 33.66
N THR A 2 -16.86 -16.11 34.22
CA THR A 2 -16.26 -15.21 35.22
C THR A 2 -15.78 -13.94 34.53
N SER A 3 -15.74 -12.80 35.24
CA SER A 3 -15.27 -11.51 34.69
C SER A 3 -13.89 -11.62 34.01
N LYS A 4 -12.98 -12.44 34.57
CA LYS A 4 -11.66 -12.74 33.99
C LYS A 4 -11.75 -13.43 32.62
N ASN A 5 -12.68 -14.36 32.44
CA ASN A 5 -12.87 -15.04 31.16
C ASN A 5 -13.49 -14.10 30.12
N THR A 6 -14.44 -13.24 30.52
CA THR A 6 -14.99 -12.20 29.64
C THR A 6 -13.91 -11.24 29.16
N LEU A 7 -13.06 -10.74 30.05
CA LEU A 7 -11.96 -9.84 29.69
C LEU A 7 -10.95 -10.50 28.74
N LYS A 8 -10.64 -11.80 28.96
CA LYS A 8 -9.77 -12.58 28.05
C LYS A 8 -10.33 -12.63 26.64
N TYR A 9 -11.62 -12.92 26.47
CA TYR A 9 -12.22 -12.98 25.14
C TYR A 9 -12.33 -11.60 24.49
N ILE A 10 -12.65 -10.55 25.25
CA ILE A 10 -12.62 -9.17 24.75
C ILE A 10 -11.22 -8.83 24.22
N PHE A 11 -10.18 -9.14 25.00
CA PHE A 11 -8.81 -8.90 24.59
C PHE A 11 -8.46 -9.64 23.29
N ILE A 12 -8.82 -10.93 23.19
CA ILE A 12 -8.59 -11.72 21.96
C ILE A 12 -9.31 -11.08 20.77
N VAL A 13 -10.58 -10.69 20.91
CA VAL A 13 -11.34 -10.05 19.83
C VAL A 13 -10.69 -8.73 19.41
N VAL A 14 -10.28 -7.90 20.36
CA VAL A 14 -9.58 -6.64 20.06
C VAL A 14 -8.28 -6.90 19.30
N VAL A 15 -7.46 -7.86 19.73
CA VAL A 15 -6.21 -8.22 19.04
C VAL A 15 -6.49 -8.70 17.61
N VAL A 16 -7.49 -9.55 17.41
CA VAL A 16 -7.87 -10.03 16.07
C VAL A 16 -8.30 -8.88 15.17
N VAL A 17 -9.14 -7.97 15.67
CA VAL A 17 -9.59 -6.79 14.90
C VAL A 17 -8.42 -5.91 14.51
N LEU A 18 -7.53 -5.57 15.45
CA LEU A 18 -6.36 -4.74 15.18
C LEU A 18 -5.40 -5.41 14.18
N ALA A 19 -5.18 -6.72 14.29
CA ALA A 19 -4.36 -7.47 13.35
C ALA A 19 -4.96 -7.47 11.94
N SER A 20 -6.28 -7.62 11.82
CA SER A 20 -6.97 -7.55 10.52
C SER A 20 -6.88 -6.16 9.88
N LEU A 21 -7.03 -5.09 10.68
CA LEU A 21 -6.87 -3.72 10.19
C LEU A 21 -5.44 -3.45 9.71
N ALA A 22 -4.43 -3.87 10.49
CA ALA A 22 -3.03 -3.74 10.11
C ALA A 22 -2.70 -4.52 8.83
N LEU A 23 -3.27 -5.72 8.67
CA LEU A 23 -3.10 -6.50 7.44
C LEU A 23 -3.72 -5.79 6.23
N ALA A 24 -4.95 -5.28 6.35
CA ALA A 24 -5.61 -4.54 5.28
C ALA A 24 -4.80 -3.29 4.86
N ASP A 25 -4.28 -2.55 5.83
CA ASP A 25 -3.42 -1.40 5.58
C ASP A 25 -2.12 -1.80 4.85
N SER A 26 -1.47 -2.88 5.28
CA SER A 26 -0.24 -3.39 4.65
C SER A 26 -0.43 -3.86 3.20
N LEU A 27 -1.66 -4.26 2.84
CA LEU A 27 -2.05 -4.61 1.47
C LEU A 27 -2.46 -3.38 0.63
N GLY A 28 -2.38 -2.17 1.19
CA GLY A 28 -2.74 -0.93 0.52
C GLY A 28 -4.24 -0.65 0.49
N TYR A 29 -5.08 -1.39 1.22
CA TYR A 29 -6.55 -1.21 1.17
C TYR A 29 -7.00 0.20 1.57
N PHE A 30 -6.25 0.86 2.44
CA PHE A 30 -6.52 2.23 2.88
C PHE A 30 -5.63 3.28 2.19
N ASN A 31 -4.83 2.91 1.18
CA ASN A 31 -4.01 3.86 0.44
C ASN A 31 -4.87 4.65 -0.56
N PRO A 32 -5.05 5.97 -0.39
CA PRO A 32 -5.85 6.77 -1.32
C PRO A 32 -5.10 7.10 -2.62
N LYS A 33 -3.78 6.91 -2.67
CA LYS A 33 -2.96 7.18 -3.84
C LYS A 33 -2.99 5.97 -4.79
N PRO A 34 -3.04 6.18 -6.12
CA PRO A 34 -3.03 5.08 -7.11
C PRO A 34 -1.64 4.48 -7.32
N TYR A 35 -0.77 4.57 -6.31
CA TYR A 35 0.61 4.09 -6.33
C TYR A 35 1.11 3.86 -4.90
N THR A 36 2.11 3.00 -4.79
CA THR A 36 2.78 2.66 -3.53
C THR A 36 4.27 3.00 -3.62
N ALA A 37 4.83 3.55 -2.55
CA ALA A 37 6.27 3.76 -2.41
C ALA A 37 6.95 2.43 -2.04
N VAL A 38 7.82 1.93 -2.91
CA VAL A 38 8.54 0.67 -2.75
C VAL A 38 10.02 0.94 -2.57
N SER A 39 10.56 0.57 -1.42
CA SER A 39 12.02 0.61 -1.18
C SER A 39 12.72 -0.48 -1.99
N HIS A 40 13.69 -0.08 -2.81
CA HIS A 40 14.48 -0.97 -3.65
C HIS A 40 15.94 -0.51 -3.66
N GLY A 41 16.81 -1.30 -3.02
CA GLY A 41 18.20 -0.88 -2.77
C GLY A 41 18.27 0.32 -1.82
N SER A 42 18.93 1.39 -2.25
CA SER A 42 19.08 2.66 -1.51
C SER A 42 18.04 3.72 -1.89
N HIS A 43 17.07 3.39 -2.76
CA HIS A 43 16.11 4.34 -3.30
C HIS A 43 14.67 3.87 -3.07
N VAL A 44 13.75 4.81 -3.19
CA VAL A 44 12.30 4.53 -3.21
C VAL A 44 11.83 4.72 -4.65
N HIS A 45 11.01 3.78 -5.12
CA HIS A 45 10.33 3.85 -6.40
C HIS A 45 8.83 3.94 -6.18
N TYR A 46 8.14 4.77 -6.95
CA TYR A 46 6.68 4.89 -6.90
C TYR A 46 6.07 3.96 -7.94
N VAL A 47 5.33 2.95 -7.49
CA VAL A 47 4.86 1.84 -8.31
C VAL A 47 3.32 1.87 -8.35
N PRO A 48 2.69 1.94 -9.54
CA PRO A 48 1.24 1.97 -9.64
C PRO A 48 0.62 0.62 -9.29
N ASP A 49 -0.64 0.64 -8.88
CA ASP A 49 -1.37 -0.57 -8.45
C ASP A 49 -1.55 -1.58 -9.61
N ASP A 50 -1.58 -1.09 -10.85
CA ASP A 50 -1.73 -1.86 -12.08
C ASP A 50 -0.40 -2.16 -12.79
N ARG A 51 0.74 -2.16 -12.07
CA ARG A 51 2.07 -2.42 -12.63
C ARG A 51 2.10 -3.70 -13.48
N ASP A 52 2.87 -3.66 -14.57
CA ASP A 52 3.24 -4.89 -15.27
C ASP A 52 4.24 -5.67 -14.39
N PRO A 53 3.93 -6.90 -13.95
CA PRO A 53 4.81 -7.69 -13.09
C PRO A 53 6.13 -8.07 -13.77
N ASN A 54 6.21 -7.99 -15.11
CA ASN A 54 7.42 -8.27 -15.88
C ASN A 54 8.35 -7.06 -15.98
N VAL A 55 7.89 -5.87 -15.55
CA VAL A 55 8.71 -4.66 -15.50
C VAL A 55 9.43 -4.60 -14.15
N SER A 56 10.75 -4.48 -14.21
CA SER A 56 11.59 -4.41 -13.01
C SER A 56 11.40 -3.09 -12.25
N ILE A 57 11.54 -3.13 -10.92
CA ILE A 57 11.26 -2.00 -10.03
C ILE A 57 12.13 -0.78 -10.33
N ASP A 58 13.35 -0.98 -10.83
CA ASP A 58 14.27 0.11 -11.23
C ASP A 58 13.73 1.00 -12.36
N LYS A 59 12.71 0.56 -13.09
CA LYS A 59 12.07 1.33 -14.18
C LYS A 59 11.03 2.33 -13.71
N PHE A 60 10.57 2.22 -12.47
CA PHE A 60 9.59 3.13 -11.91
C PHE A 60 10.26 4.44 -11.43
N PRO A 61 9.56 5.57 -11.38
CA PRO A 61 10.16 6.84 -11.00
C PRO A 61 10.54 6.87 -9.51
N GLN A 62 11.57 7.63 -9.18
CA GLN A 62 11.98 7.91 -7.78
C GLN A 62 11.40 9.23 -7.25
N GLU A 63 10.63 9.95 -8.08
CA GLU A 63 9.91 11.16 -7.71
C GLU A 63 8.41 10.89 -7.75
N GLU A 64 7.65 11.53 -6.84
CA GLU A 64 6.19 11.40 -6.84
C GLU A 64 5.59 12.04 -8.09
N PRO A 65 4.55 11.44 -8.69
CA PRO A 65 3.82 12.08 -9.77
C PRO A 65 3.15 13.36 -9.25
N GLY A 66 3.13 14.40 -10.07
CA GLY A 66 2.44 15.65 -9.76
C GLY A 66 0.92 15.49 -9.67
N PRO A 67 0.18 16.52 -9.21
CA PRO A 67 -1.27 16.46 -8.97
C PRO A 67 -2.15 16.10 -10.17
N ARG A 68 -1.61 16.15 -11.39
CA ARG A 68 -2.29 15.79 -12.65
C ARG A 68 -1.45 14.84 -13.47
N GLU A 69 -0.68 14.00 -12.81
CA GLU A 69 0.14 12.98 -13.43
C GLU A 69 -0.20 11.61 -12.85
N LYS A 70 0.06 10.57 -13.63
CA LYS A 70 -0.06 9.18 -13.22
C LYS A 70 1.17 8.42 -13.68
N ILE A 71 1.49 7.35 -12.96
CA ILE A 71 2.54 6.43 -13.34
C ILE A 71 1.89 5.32 -14.16
N THR A 72 2.38 5.09 -15.37
CA THR A 72 1.94 3.99 -16.23
C THR A 72 2.39 2.63 -15.68
N PRO A 73 1.77 1.51 -16.09
CA PRO A 73 2.20 0.17 -15.70
C PRO A 73 3.68 -0.15 -15.98
N THR A 74 4.32 0.59 -16.88
CA THR A 74 5.71 0.42 -17.30
C THR A 74 6.68 1.44 -16.68
N GLY A 75 6.21 2.33 -15.79
CA GLY A 75 7.04 3.23 -15.01
C GLY A 75 7.23 4.64 -15.57
N GLN A 76 6.49 5.03 -16.61
CA GLN A 76 6.50 6.41 -17.13
C GLN A 76 5.51 7.29 -16.38
N ILE A 77 5.90 8.52 -16.04
CA ILE A 77 4.99 9.56 -15.57
C ILE A 77 4.34 10.21 -16.81
N VAL A 78 3.01 10.23 -16.84
CA VAL A 78 2.21 10.83 -17.92
C VAL A 78 1.10 11.71 -17.33
N PRO A 79 0.56 12.68 -18.06
CA PRO A 79 -0.63 13.42 -17.63
C PRO A 79 -1.80 12.49 -17.28
N ALA A 80 -2.44 12.77 -16.15
CA ALA A 80 -3.69 12.14 -15.73
C ALA A 80 -4.85 12.87 -16.43
N GLY A 81 -5.14 12.46 -17.68
CA GLY A 81 -6.14 13.06 -18.57
C GLY A 81 -5.54 14.13 -19.49
N GLU A 82 -5.95 14.33 -20.75
CA GLU A 82 -7.25 14.10 -21.43
C GLU A 82 -7.93 12.72 -21.30
#